data_AF-A0A7C0WII0-F1
#
_entry.id   AF-A0A7C0WII0-F1
#
_cell.length_a   1.000
_cell.length_b   1.000
_cell.length_c   1.000
_cell.angle_alpha   90.00
_cell.angle_beta   90.00
_cell.angle_gamma   90.00
#
_symmetry.space_group_name_H-M   'P 1'
#
loop_
_entity.id
_entity.type
_entity.pdbx_description
1 polymer ?
#
loop_
_entity_poly.entity_id
_entity_poly.type
_entity_poly.pdbx_seq_one_letter_code
_entity_poly.pdbx_strand_id
1 'polypeptide(L)'
;MIHNSLTKSIIRTHQRCAFLGNSAEEPDFIADLTLNWTQELHTILKLILHPKLQIGLASVYCHQKPIVDFGQAKNPELGDILFVFKYTDLYGKTTINSLLLQVKKTSRQNFKISSNELHQLELYTKWPKFKYLRANALNGKTIDIHPKCVTQGARYLLIDPDPFLTLGLDGTFAFGCAIPDNLISIYSDFTNEILNFLMFATGRTISDKASITEDWSKMIWDLLSISKNKMT
;
A
#
# COMPACT_ATOMS: atom_id res chain seq x y z
N MET A 1 -15.89 -8.27 10.02
CA MET A 1 -15.80 -8.92 8.67
C MET A 1 -14.44 -8.67 8.02
N ILE A 2 -14.01 -7.40 7.87
CA ILE A 2 -12.71 -7.07 7.24
C ILE A 2 -11.53 -7.70 8.00
N HIS A 3 -11.45 -7.51 9.33
CA HIS A 3 -10.42 -8.12 10.16
C HIS A 3 -10.29 -9.64 9.92
N ASN A 4 -11.41 -10.37 10.02
CA ASN A 4 -11.42 -11.82 9.82
C ASN A 4 -10.97 -12.24 8.41
N SER A 5 -11.31 -11.47 7.37
CA SER A 5 -10.84 -11.74 6.00
C SER A 5 -9.34 -11.47 5.87
N LEU A 6 -8.82 -10.44 6.53
CA LEU A 6 -7.38 -10.18 6.61
C LEU A 6 -6.64 -11.30 7.35
N THR A 7 -7.18 -11.82 8.46
CA THR A 7 -6.62 -12.98 9.15
C THR A 7 -6.56 -14.21 8.25
N LYS A 8 -7.60 -14.46 7.44
CA LYS A 8 -7.60 -15.55 6.46
C LYS A 8 -6.52 -15.39 5.39
N SER A 9 -6.25 -14.15 4.96
CA SER A 9 -5.17 -13.83 4.02
C SER A 9 -3.79 -14.22 4.56
N ILE A 10 -3.54 -13.95 5.85
CA ILE A 10 -2.29 -14.32 6.54
C ILE A 10 -2.15 -15.84 6.63
N ILE A 11 -3.19 -16.51 7.12
CA ILE A 11 -3.21 -17.98 7.25
C ILE A 11 -2.98 -18.64 5.89
N ARG A 12 -3.67 -18.17 4.84
CA ARG A 12 -3.53 -18.68 3.47
C ARG A 12 -2.11 -18.51 2.95
N THR A 13 -1.47 -17.38 3.24
CA THR A 13 -0.07 -17.12 2.86
C THR A 13 0.87 -18.12 3.51
N HIS A 14 0.77 -18.30 4.84
CA HIS A 14 1.60 -19.28 5.56
C HIS A 14 1.36 -20.71 5.09
N GLN A 15 0.10 -21.11 4.91
CA GLN A 15 -0.24 -22.46 4.42
C GLN A 15 0.33 -22.72 3.03
N ARG A 16 0.25 -21.74 2.12
CA ARG A 16 0.82 -21.83 0.78
C ARG A 16 2.34 -21.99 0.83
N CYS A 17 3.04 -21.16 1.60
CA CYS A 17 4.50 -21.24 1.69
C CYS A 17 4.96 -22.55 2.36
N ALA A 18 4.28 -22.98 3.43
CA ALA A 18 4.57 -24.23 4.12
C ALA A 18 4.36 -25.45 3.20
N PHE A 19 3.30 -25.46 2.39
CA PHE A 19 3.06 -26.52 1.39
C PHE A 19 4.20 -26.60 0.35
N LEU A 20 4.83 -25.48 0.03
CA LEU A 20 6.00 -25.39 -0.86
C LEU A 20 7.34 -25.62 -0.15
N GLY A 21 7.34 -25.91 1.16
CA GLY A 21 8.55 -26.13 1.96
C GLY A 21 9.31 -24.85 2.32
N ASN A 22 8.70 -23.67 2.22
CA ASN A 22 9.33 -22.37 2.47
C ASN A 22 8.68 -21.62 3.64
N SER A 23 9.44 -20.72 4.27
CA SER A 23 8.86 -19.68 5.14
C SER A 23 8.20 -18.58 4.31
N ALA A 24 7.16 -17.95 4.86
CA ALA A 24 6.54 -16.80 4.22
C ALA A 24 7.47 -15.58 4.28
N GLU A 25 7.66 -14.93 3.14
CA GLU A 25 8.43 -13.68 3.02
C GLU A 25 7.51 -12.51 2.67
N GLU A 26 8.02 -11.27 2.83
CA GLU A 26 7.29 -10.04 2.48
C GLU A 26 6.51 -10.13 1.15
N PRO A 27 7.13 -10.50 0.01
CA PRO A 27 6.41 -10.59 -1.27
C PRO A 27 5.23 -11.56 -1.26
N ASP A 28 5.27 -12.63 -0.44
CA ASP A 28 4.19 -13.60 -0.38
C ASP A 28 2.91 -13.01 0.22
N PHE A 29 3.05 -12.21 1.28
CA PHE A 29 1.93 -11.51 1.89
C PHE A 29 1.35 -10.46 0.95
N ILE A 30 2.21 -9.72 0.25
CA ILE A 30 1.78 -8.67 -0.69
C ILE A 30 1.09 -9.27 -1.92
N ALA A 31 1.57 -10.42 -2.40
CA ALA A 31 0.91 -11.17 -3.44
C ALA A 31 -0.49 -11.60 -3.00
N ASP A 32 -0.66 -12.12 -1.78
CA ASP A 32 -1.98 -12.53 -1.29
C ASP A 32 -2.93 -11.34 -1.09
N LEU A 33 -2.44 -10.24 -0.53
CA LEU A 33 -3.22 -9.01 -0.38
C LEU A 33 -3.74 -8.51 -1.74
N THR A 34 -2.88 -8.58 -2.76
CA THR A 34 -3.20 -8.11 -4.11
C THR A 34 -4.15 -9.06 -4.84
N LEU A 35 -3.82 -10.36 -4.90
CA LEU A 35 -4.52 -11.35 -5.72
C LEU A 35 -5.83 -11.83 -5.10
N ASN A 36 -5.88 -11.95 -3.77
CA ASN A 36 -6.99 -12.60 -3.07
C ASN A 36 -7.75 -11.63 -2.18
N TRP A 37 -7.06 -11.01 -1.21
CA TRP A 37 -7.75 -10.23 -0.17
C TRP A 37 -8.47 -8.98 -0.70
N THR A 38 -7.91 -8.31 -1.70
CA THR A 38 -8.56 -7.14 -2.32
C THR A 38 -9.94 -7.49 -2.90
N GLN A 39 -10.08 -8.65 -3.52
CA GLN A 39 -11.35 -9.12 -4.05
C GLN A 39 -12.33 -9.51 -2.94
N GLU A 40 -11.84 -10.12 -1.86
CA GLU A 40 -12.64 -10.41 -0.66
C GLU A 40 -13.15 -9.13 0.00
N LEU A 41 -12.28 -8.13 0.19
CA LEU A 41 -12.64 -6.83 0.72
C LEU A 41 -13.71 -6.16 -0.15
N HIS A 42 -13.53 -6.14 -1.48
CA HIS A 42 -14.52 -5.61 -2.40
C HIS A 42 -15.88 -6.31 -2.26
N THR A 43 -15.89 -7.63 -2.07
CA THR A 43 -17.11 -8.42 -1.84
C THR A 43 -17.78 -8.04 -0.52
N ILE A 44 -17.00 -7.91 0.56
CA ILE A 44 -17.50 -7.43 1.87
C ILE A 44 -18.13 -6.05 1.72
N LEU A 45 -17.47 -5.12 1.03
CA LEU A 45 -17.99 -3.77 0.83
C LEU A 45 -19.32 -3.76 0.07
N LYS A 46 -19.47 -4.59 -0.98
CA LYS A 46 -20.74 -4.73 -1.70
C LYS A 46 -21.88 -5.29 -0.85
N LEU A 47 -21.57 -6.11 0.16
CA LEU A 47 -22.58 -6.67 1.06
C LEU A 47 -23.08 -5.64 2.08
N ILE A 48 -22.21 -4.73 2.52
CA ILE A 48 -22.55 -3.77 3.59
C ILE A 48 -23.02 -2.41 3.06
N LEU A 49 -22.60 -2.01 1.85
CA LEU A 49 -22.94 -0.71 1.28
C LEU A 49 -24.28 -0.76 0.53
N HIS A 50 -24.97 0.37 0.52
CA HIS A 50 -26.25 0.51 -0.15
C HIS A 50 -26.12 0.21 -1.67
N PRO A 51 -27.02 -0.58 -2.29
CA PRO A 51 -26.88 -1.04 -3.68
C PRO A 51 -26.79 0.06 -4.76
N LYS A 52 -27.31 1.25 -4.47
CA LYS A 52 -27.22 2.42 -5.37
C LYS A 52 -25.86 3.12 -5.34
N LEU A 53 -25.00 2.81 -4.37
CA LEU A 53 -23.64 3.34 -4.32
C LEU A 53 -22.75 2.51 -5.25
N GLN A 54 -21.93 3.18 -6.05
CA GLN A 54 -20.95 2.49 -6.88
C GLN A 54 -19.59 2.58 -6.22
N ILE A 55 -18.95 1.42 -6.06
CA ILE A 55 -17.59 1.33 -5.55
C ILE A 55 -16.69 0.63 -6.57
N GLY A 56 -15.43 1.05 -6.59
CA GLY A 56 -14.34 0.34 -7.22
C GLY A 56 -13.21 0.21 -6.21
N LEU A 57 -12.61 -0.96 -6.14
CA LEU A 57 -11.43 -1.21 -5.32
C LEU A 57 -10.39 -1.92 -6.20
N ALA A 58 -9.17 -1.40 -6.20
CA ALA A 58 -8.04 -2.00 -6.88
C ALA A 58 -6.83 -2.02 -5.96
N SER A 59 -5.97 -3.02 -6.17
CA SER A 59 -4.64 -3.08 -5.59
C SER A 59 -3.61 -3.33 -6.68
N VAL A 60 -2.38 -2.85 -6.47
CA VAL A 60 -1.26 -3.02 -7.38
C VAL A 60 -0.05 -3.52 -6.59
N TYR A 61 0.49 -4.66 -7.04
CA TYR A 61 1.76 -5.20 -6.56
C TYR A 61 2.93 -4.40 -7.17
N CYS A 62 3.64 -3.66 -6.32
CA CYS A 62 4.73 -2.76 -6.68
C CYS A 62 6.13 -3.23 -6.19
N HIS A 63 6.20 -4.34 -5.44
CA HIS A 63 7.47 -4.86 -4.92
C HIS A 63 8.52 -5.02 -6.03
N GLN A 64 9.74 -4.54 -5.77
CA GLN A 64 10.91 -4.44 -6.65
C GLN A 64 10.83 -3.41 -7.78
N LYS A 65 9.63 -2.97 -8.19
CA LYS A 65 9.42 -2.06 -9.34
C LYS A 65 8.08 -1.31 -9.25
N PRO A 66 8.06 0.02 -9.45
CA PRO A 66 9.15 0.81 -10.00
C PRO A 66 10.17 1.27 -8.95
N ILE A 67 11.39 1.48 -9.41
CA ILE A 67 12.47 2.11 -8.64
C ILE A 67 12.47 3.61 -8.96
N VAL A 68 12.89 4.46 -8.03
CA VAL A 68 12.99 5.90 -8.24
C VAL A 68 14.41 6.41 -8.01
N ASP A 69 14.82 7.35 -8.86
CA ASP A 69 16.11 8.04 -8.77
C ASP A 69 15.89 9.51 -8.45
N PHE A 70 16.50 9.95 -7.34
CA PHE A 70 16.56 11.35 -6.92
C PHE A 70 17.97 11.75 -6.46
N GLY A 71 19.00 11.11 -7.04
CA GLY A 71 20.40 11.47 -6.79
C GLY A 71 21.01 10.89 -5.52
N GLN A 72 20.42 9.83 -4.97
CA GLN A 72 20.98 9.08 -3.83
C GLN A 72 21.93 7.97 -4.28
N ALA A 73 22.79 7.50 -3.37
CA ALA A 73 23.70 6.38 -3.64
C ALA A 73 22.96 5.06 -3.92
N LYS A 74 21.75 4.90 -3.38
CA LYS A 74 20.85 3.78 -3.64
C LYS A 74 19.49 4.31 -4.08
N ASN A 75 18.92 3.67 -5.08
CA ASN A 75 17.61 4.01 -5.62
C ASN A 75 16.54 3.16 -4.93
N PRO A 76 15.63 3.75 -4.14
CA PRO A 76 14.59 3.01 -3.44
C PRO A 76 13.48 2.54 -4.39
N GLU A 77 12.73 1.57 -3.93
CA GLU A 77 11.44 1.22 -4.52
C GLU A 77 10.41 2.31 -4.17
N LEU A 78 9.48 2.58 -5.08
CA LEU A 78 8.44 3.57 -4.82
C LEU A 78 7.49 3.11 -3.69
N GLY A 79 7.21 1.81 -3.63
CA GLY A 79 6.34 1.16 -2.65
C GLY A 79 6.18 -0.31 -3.00
N ASP A 80 5.62 -1.08 -2.09
CA ASP A 80 5.40 -2.53 -2.27
C ASP A 80 3.97 -2.84 -2.70
N ILE A 81 2.99 -2.08 -2.21
CA ILE A 81 1.58 -2.22 -2.60
C ILE A 81 0.88 -0.86 -2.66
N LEU A 82 0.03 -0.69 -3.65
CA LEU A 82 -0.86 0.45 -3.78
C LEU A 82 -2.31 -0.02 -3.69
N PHE A 83 -3.14 0.63 -2.89
CA PHE A 83 -4.59 0.52 -2.91
C PHE A 83 -5.22 1.78 -3.53
N VAL A 84 -6.25 1.59 -4.35
CA VAL A 84 -7.06 2.66 -4.93
C VAL A 84 -8.53 2.35 -4.71
N PHE A 85 -9.23 3.28 -4.08
CA PHE A 85 -10.66 3.19 -3.80
C PHE A 85 -11.40 4.29 -4.56
N LYS A 86 -12.37 3.91 -5.38
CA LYS A 86 -13.27 4.81 -6.09
C LYS A 86 -14.66 4.68 -5.48
N TYR A 87 -15.26 5.82 -5.16
CA TYR A 87 -16.61 5.90 -4.64
C TYR A 87 -17.43 6.89 -5.47
N THR A 88 -18.60 6.45 -5.93
CA THR A 88 -19.60 7.30 -6.57
C THR A 88 -20.84 7.36 -5.69
N ASP A 89 -21.22 8.56 -5.28
CA ASP A 89 -22.40 8.79 -4.46
C ASP A 89 -23.72 8.67 -5.25
N LEU A 90 -24.84 8.86 -4.55
CA LEU A 90 -26.18 8.78 -5.14
C LEU A 90 -26.47 9.89 -6.17
N TYR A 91 -25.67 10.95 -6.19
CA TYR A 91 -25.78 12.08 -7.11
C TYR A 91 -24.83 11.96 -8.31
N GLY A 92 -24.08 10.86 -8.40
CA GLY A 92 -23.11 10.62 -9.47
C GLY A 92 -21.75 11.29 -9.25
N LYS A 93 -21.52 11.93 -8.10
CA LYS A 93 -20.21 12.53 -7.79
C LYS A 93 -19.22 11.43 -7.46
N THR A 94 -18.14 11.38 -8.23
CA THR A 94 -17.04 10.43 -8.03
C THR A 94 -15.93 11.05 -7.19
N THR A 95 -15.42 10.29 -6.24
CA THR A 95 -14.20 10.58 -5.48
C THR A 95 -13.28 9.35 -5.52
N ILE A 96 -11.97 9.59 -5.56
CA ILE A 96 -10.98 8.53 -5.65
C ILE A 96 -9.90 8.76 -4.60
N ASN A 97 -9.64 7.75 -3.78
CA ASN A 97 -8.58 7.75 -2.77
C ASN A 97 -7.47 6.79 -3.16
N SER A 98 -6.25 7.07 -2.69
CA SER A 98 -5.08 6.23 -2.90
C SER A 98 -4.27 6.06 -1.61
N LEU A 99 -3.70 4.86 -1.41
CA LEU A 99 -2.82 4.54 -0.30
C LEU A 99 -1.69 3.65 -0.79
N LEU A 100 -0.46 4.19 -0.79
CA LEU A 100 0.76 3.51 -1.14
C LEU A 100 1.47 3.04 0.14
N LEU A 101 1.88 1.78 0.18
CA LEU A 101 2.51 1.19 1.36
C LEU A 101 3.87 0.62 0.99
N GLN A 102 4.88 0.97 1.79
CA GLN A 102 6.16 0.27 1.82
C GLN A 102 6.14 -0.74 2.96
N VAL A 103 6.51 -1.97 2.67
CA VAL A 103 6.41 -3.10 3.58
C VAL A 103 7.71 -3.26 4.36
N LYS A 104 7.58 -3.66 5.62
CA LYS A 104 8.69 -4.05 6.49
C LYS A 104 8.30 -5.24 7.36
N LYS A 105 9.03 -6.34 7.23
CA LYS A 105 8.93 -7.52 8.09
C LYS A 105 9.66 -7.24 9.40
N THR A 106 8.93 -7.29 10.50
CA THR A 106 9.44 -7.01 11.84
C THR A 106 8.51 -7.62 12.88
N SER A 107 9.09 -8.19 13.94
CA SER A 107 8.36 -8.59 15.16
C SER A 107 8.35 -7.52 16.24
N ARG A 108 8.93 -6.35 15.96
CA ARG A 108 9.01 -5.22 16.89
C ARG A 108 7.99 -4.17 16.50
N GLN A 109 7.19 -3.74 17.47
CA GLN A 109 6.28 -2.60 17.29
C GLN A 109 7.01 -1.27 17.13
N ASN A 110 8.20 -1.17 17.76
CA ASN A 110 9.02 0.03 17.78
C ASN A 110 10.46 -0.30 17.39
N PHE A 111 11.00 0.39 16.38
CA PHE A 111 12.39 0.21 15.96
C PHE A 111 12.91 1.44 15.21
N LYS A 112 14.23 1.57 15.19
CA LYS A 112 14.91 2.59 14.40
C LYS A 112 15.16 2.07 12.98
N ILE A 113 14.90 2.90 11.96
CA ILE A 113 15.25 2.57 10.58
C ILE A 113 16.76 2.32 10.45
N SER A 114 17.13 1.28 9.72
CA SER A 114 18.52 0.95 9.46
C SER A 114 19.19 2.07 8.66
N SER A 115 20.47 2.35 8.94
CA SER A 115 21.26 3.32 8.17
C SER A 115 21.32 2.99 6.67
N ASN A 116 21.17 1.70 6.34
CA ASN A 116 21.14 1.23 4.96
C ASN A 116 19.84 1.57 4.21
N GLU A 117 18.80 2.02 4.90
CA GLU A 117 17.45 2.27 4.38
C GLU A 117 17.05 3.75 4.45
N LEU A 118 17.98 4.65 4.80
CA LEU A 118 17.72 6.08 4.91
C LEU A 118 17.24 6.69 3.59
N HIS A 119 17.65 6.13 2.45
CA HIS A 119 17.15 6.53 1.13
C HIS A 119 15.65 6.23 0.95
N GLN A 120 15.16 5.09 1.44
CA GLN A 120 13.73 4.77 1.47
C GLN A 120 12.97 5.71 2.41
N LEU A 121 13.53 5.99 3.59
CA LEU A 121 12.94 6.93 4.55
C LEU A 121 12.86 8.34 3.98
N GLU A 122 13.89 8.81 3.28
CA GLU A 122 13.91 10.13 2.64
C GLU A 122 12.81 10.26 1.58
N LEU A 123 12.59 9.24 0.76
CA LEU A 123 11.51 9.23 -0.22
C LEU A 123 10.15 9.47 0.48
N TYR A 124 9.88 8.76 1.57
CA TYR A 124 8.59 8.79 2.25
C TYR A 124 8.39 10.00 3.17
N THR A 125 9.47 10.66 3.58
CA THR A 125 9.43 11.84 4.47
C THR A 125 9.52 13.17 3.73
N LYS A 126 10.19 13.21 2.57
CA LYS A 126 10.43 14.46 1.82
C LYS A 126 9.82 14.49 0.42
N TRP A 127 9.52 13.33 -0.18
CA TRP A 127 9.03 13.24 -1.55
C TRP A 127 9.87 14.07 -2.54
N PRO A 128 11.20 13.87 -2.60
CA PRO A 128 12.05 14.63 -3.52
C PRO A 128 11.58 14.43 -4.96
N LYS A 129 11.87 15.38 -5.84
CA LYS A 129 11.64 15.20 -7.27
C LYS A 129 12.45 13.98 -7.73
N PHE A 130 11.79 13.03 -8.40
CA PHE A 130 12.42 11.78 -8.80
C PHE A 130 12.07 11.39 -10.23
N LYS A 131 12.88 10.49 -10.77
CA LYS A 131 12.71 9.88 -12.09
C LYS A 131 12.42 8.39 -11.94
N TYR A 132 11.49 7.87 -12.72
CA TYR A 132 11.24 6.43 -12.74
C TYR A 132 12.38 5.64 -13.39
N LEU A 133 12.76 4.57 -12.70
CA LEU A 133 13.62 3.49 -13.15
C LEU A 133 12.87 2.15 -13.08
N ARG A 134 13.22 1.21 -13.97
CA ARG A 134 12.58 -0.12 -14.07
C ARG A 134 11.04 -0.09 -14.15
N ALA A 135 10.49 0.92 -14.82
CA ALA A 135 9.05 1.21 -14.96
C ALA A 135 8.55 1.06 -16.42
N ASN A 136 9.23 0.26 -17.25
CA ASN A 136 8.90 0.05 -18.66
C ASN A 136 8.79 1.37 -19.45
N ALA A 137 7.66 1.63 -20.13
CA ALA A 137 7.41 2.84 -20.92
C ALA A 137 7.45 4.14 -20.10
N LEU A 138 7.40 4.05 -18.77
CA LEU A 138 7.53 5.21 -17.87
C LEU A 138 8.96 5.49 -17.43
N ASN A 139 9.93 4.63 -17.77
CA ASN A 139 11.35 4.92 -17.56
C ASN A 139 11.70 6.29 -18.16
N GLY A 140 12.39 7.13 -17.40
CA GLY A 140 12.68 8.48 -17.91
C GLY A 140 11.79 9.56 -17.33
N LYS A 141 10.52 9.22 -17.08
CA LYS A 141 9.50 10.18 -16.66
C LYS A 141 9.78 10.65 -15.23
N THR A 142 9.59 11.94 -15.03
CA THR A 142 9.85 12.64 -13.78
C THR A 142 8.55 12.97 -13.06
N ILE A 143 8.57 12.87 -11.74
CA ILE A 143 7.48 13.15 -10.82
C ILE A 143 7.99 14.10 -9.73
N ASP A 144 7.20 15.13 -9.42
CA ASP A 144 7.50 16.15 -8.43
C ASP A 144 6.30 16.36 -7.50
N ILE A 145 6.18 15.51 -6.48
CA ILE A 145 5.05 15.52 -5.55
C ILE A 145 5.18 16.66 -4.54
N HIS A 146 4.12 17.44 -4.36
CA HIS A 146 4.03 18.49 -3.33
C HIS A 146 2.87 18.18 -2.36
N PRO A 147 2.94 18.65 -1.09
CA PRO A 147 4.10 19.28 -0.44
C PRO A 147 5.25 18.30 -0.17
N LYS A 148 6.47 18.83 0.08
CA LYS A 148 7.69 18.06 0.40
C LYS A 148 7.74 17.60 1.86
N CYS A 149 6.75 16.81 2.27
CA CYS A 149 6.62 16.31 3.62
C CYS A 149 5.96 14.93 3.66
N VAL A 150 5.92 14.32 4.86
CA VAL A 150 5.14 13.11 5.11
C VAL A 150 3.69 13.34 4.69
N THR A 151 3.13 12.37 3.95
CA THR A 151 1.76 12.39 3.42
C THR A 151 0.95 11.25 4.01
N GLN A 152 -0.37 11.44 4.15
CA GLN A 152 -1.29 10.37 4.54
C GLN A 152 -1.48 9.31 3.44
N GLY A 153 -1.16 9.67 2.19
CA GLY A 153 -1.21 8.76 1.04
C GLY A 153 -0.09 7.72 1.00
N ALA A 154 0.91 7.83 1.87
CA ALA A 154 2.05 6.91 1.90
C ALA A 154 2.43 6.53 3.33
N ARG A 155 2.44 5.22 3.63
CA ARG A 155 2.72 4.69 4.98
C ARG A 155 3.65 3.48 4.91
N TYR A 156 4.16 3.07 6.07
CA TYR A 156 4.76 1.75 6.23
C TYR A 156 3.69 0.74 6.62
N LEU A 157 3.72 -0.44 6.01
CA LEU A 157 2.99 -1.63 6.41
C LEU A 157 3.97 -2.59 7.08
N LEU A 158 3.82 -2.77 8.38
CA LEU A 158 4.62 -3.70 9.16
C LEU A 158 3.95 -5.07 9.15
N ILE A 159 4.73 -6.11 8.91
CA ILE A 159 4.27 -7.50 8.92
C ILE A 159 5.05 -8.25 9.98
N ASP A 160 4.35 -8.82 10.94
CA ASP A 160 4.97 -9.80 11.83
C ASP A 160 4.94 -11.17 11.13
N PRO A 161 6.09 -11.80 10.88
CA PRO A 161 6.15 -13.08 10.20
C PRO A 161 5.71 -14.27 11.06
N ASP A 162 5.42 -14.08 12.36
CA ASP A 162 4.99 -15.17 13.23
C ASP A 162 3.51 -15.55 12.96
N PRO A 163 3.24 -16.78 12.48
CA PRO A 163 1.88 -17.22 12.14
C PRO A 163 0.95 -17.29 13.36
N PHE A 164 1.48 -17.40 14.58
CA PHE A 164 0.69 -17.55 15.81
C PHE A 164 0.15 -16.23 16.36
N LEU A 165 0.62 -15.07 15.86
CA LEU A 165 0.20 -13.75 16.36
C LEU A 165 -1.11 -13.24 15.75
N THR A 166 -1.77 -14.05 14.92
CA THR A 166 -3.17 -13.82 14.50
C THR A 166 -4.18 -13.93 15.67
N LEU A 167 -3.72 -14.30 16.87
CA LEU A 167 -4.53 -14.50 18.07
C LEU A 167 -4.84 -13.21 18.85
N GLY A 168 -4.25 -12.06 18.48
CA GLY A 168 -4.60 -10.75 19.07
C GLY A 168 -4.15 -10.60 20.53
N LEU A 169 -3.01 -11.16 20.89
CA LEU A 169 -2.41 -10.99 22.22
C LEU A 169 -1.88 -9.56 22.39
N ASP A 170 -1.95 -9.02 23.61
CA ASP A 170 -1.37 -7.72 23.93
C ASP A 170 0.11 -7.68 23.56
N GLY A 171 0.51 -6.64 22.83
CA GLY A 171 1.90 -6.54 22.34
C GLY A 171 2.14 -7.22 20.99
N THR A 172 1.13 -7.77 20.33
CA THR A 172 1.27 -8.48 19.04
C THR A 172 0.47 -7.81 17.92
N PHE A 173 0.92 -7.95 16.68
CA PHE A 173 0.20 -7.50 15.49
C PHE A 173 0.53 -8.44 14.35
N ALA A 174 -0.42 -8.67 13.45
CA ALA A 174 -0.12 -9.41 12.21
C ALA A 174 0.19 -8.43 11.07
N PHE A 175 -0.59 -7.36 10.97
CA PHE A 175 -0.32 -6.20 10.12
C PHE A 175 -0.49 -4.90 10.92
N GLY A 176 0.56 -4.09 10.96
CA GLY A 176 0.57 -2.77 11.59
C GLY A 176 0.83 -1.66 10.57
N CYS A 177 0.32 -0.47 10.83
CA CYS A 177 0.62 0.71 10.03
C CYS A 177 1.46 1.68 10.84
N ALA A 178 2.48 2.24 10.19
CA ALA A 178 3.37 3.22 10.78
C ALA A 178 3.53 4.47 9.90
N ILE A 179 3.68 5.60 10.56
CA ILE A 179 4.04 6.87 9.90
C ILE A 179 5.53 6.83 9.58
N PRO A 180 5.96 7.28 8.40
CA PRO A 180 7.39 7.40 8.09
C PRO A 180 8.12 8.34 9.05
N ASP A 181 9.03 7.78 9.84
CA ASP A 181 9.91 8.48 10.76
C ASP A 181 11.18 7.62 10.99
N ASN A 182 12.25 8.22 11.52
CA ASN A 182 13.46 7.52 11.92
C ASN A 182 13.19 6.51 13.05
N LEU A 183 12.27 6.83 13.96
CA LEU A 183 11.73 5.90 14.95
C LEU A 183 10.34 5.44 14.49
N ILE A 184 10.28 4.23 13.93
CA ILE A 184 9.03 3.63 13.50
C ILE A 184 8.29 3.10 14.73
N SER A 185 7.02 3.49 14.85
CA SER A 185 6.06 2.98 15.82
C SER A 185 4.75 2.68 15.09
N ILE A 186 4.11 1.57 15.43
CA ILE A 186 2.74 1.30 15.00
C ILE A 186 1.83 2.36 15.61
N TYR A 187 1.01 3.02 14.80
CA TYR A 187 -0.04 3.93 15.28
C TYR A 187 -1.43 3.33 15.15
N SER A 188 -1.61 2.34 14.26
CA SER A 188 -2.88 1.67 13.99
C SER A 188 -2.61 0.27 13.47
N ASP A 189 -3.50 -0.67 13.77
CA ASP A 189 -3.55 -1.90 12.98
C ASP A 189 -4.01 -1.61 11.55
N PHE A 190 -3.72 -2.54 10.63
CA PHE A 190 -4.03 -2.36 9.22
C PHE A 190 -5.53 -2.40 8.91
N THR A 191 -6.35 -3.08 9.73
CA THR A 191 -7.81 -3.09 9.52
C THR A 191 -8.39 -1.69 9.72
N ASN A 192 -7.99 -1.03 10.80
CA ASN A 192 -8.40 0.34 11.13
C ASN A 192 -7.88 1.34 10.10
N GLU A 193 -6.64 1.18 9.62
CA GLU A 193 -6.13 2.03 8.54
C GLU A 193 -6.95 1.88 7.25
N ILE A 194 -7.34 0.66 6.90
CA ILE A 194 -8.17 0.40 5.71
C ILE A 194 -9.58 0.98 5.88
N LEU A 195 -10.18 0.89 7.06
CA LEU A 195 -11.45 1.56 7.34
C LEU A 195 -11.33 3.07 7.16
N ASN A 196 -10.30 3.69 7.72
CA ASN A 196 -10.05 5.12 7.58
C ASN A 196 -9.79 5.53 6.12
N PHE A 197 -9.05 4.71 5.38
CA PHE A 197 -8.81 4.89 3.95
C PHE A 197 -10.12 4.87 3.13
N LEU A 198 -11.02 3.92 3.43
CA LEU A 198 -12.33 3.82 2.77
C LEU A 198 -13.26 4.99 3.13
N MET A 199 -13.12 5.54 4.33
CA MET A 199 -13.84 6.74 4.79
C MET A 199 -13.20 8.06 4.34
N PHE A 200 -12.10 8.01 3.57
CA PHE A 200 -11.32 9.19 3.17
C PHE A 200 -10.73 9.97 4.36
N ALA A 201 -10.57 9.34 5.53
CA ALA A 201 -9.91 9.90 6.71
C ALA A 201 -8.38 9.75 6.65
N THR A 202 -7.88 8.76 5.92
CA THR A 202 -6.46 8.58 5.57
C THR A 202 -6.32 8.31 4.07
N GLY A 203 -5.08 8.11 3.59
CA GLY A 203 -4.78 8.09 2.17
C GLY A 203 -4.59 9.49 1.59
N ARG A 204 -4.57 9.59 0.27
CA ARG A 204 -4.54 10.86 -0.46
C ARG A 204 -5.48 10.78 -1.66
N THR A 205 -6.43 11.71 -1.70
CA THR A 205 -7.38 11.85 -2.81
C THR A 205 -6.64 12.16 -4.11
N ILE A 206 -7.11 11.59 -5.21
CA ILE A 206 -6.57 11.81 -6.54
C ILE A 206 -7.62 12.34 -7.50
N SER A 207 -7.18 13.12 -8.49
CA SER A 207 -8.03 13.56 -9.60
C SER A 207 -8.37 12.41 -10.54
N ASP A 208 -9.48 12.55 -11.26
CA ASP A 208 -9.80 11.66 -12.37
C ASP A 208 -8.69 11.71 -13.43
N LYS A 209 -8.52 10.61 -14.17
CA LYS A 209 -7.48 10.49 -15.19
C LYS A 209 -7.56 11.59 -16.25
N ALA A 210 -8.76 12.06 -16.58
CA ALA A 210 -8.96 13.12 -17.57
C ALA A 210 -8.65 14.53 -17.05
N SER A 211 -8.50 14.71 -15.74
CA SER A 211 -8.38 16.02 -15.08
C SER A 211 -7.22 16.08 -14.07
N ILE A 212 -6.14 15.34 -14.34
CA ILE A 212 -4.93 15.34 -13.50
C ILE A 212 -4.28 16.72 -13.51
N THR A 213 -4.15 17.32 -12.34
CA THR A 213 -3.50 18.62 -12.13
C THR A 213 -2.21 18.53 -11.32
N GLU A 214 -1.95 17.38 -10.67
CA GLU A 214 -0.83 17.23 -9.74
C GLU A 214 -0.16 15.84 -9.85
N ASP A 215 1.11 15.81 -9.46
CA ASP A 215 2.01 14.71 -9.80
C ASP A 215 1.80 13.45 -8.93
N TRP A 216 1.14 13.55 -7.76
CA TRP A 216 0.73 12.36 -7.00
C TRP A 216 -0.34 11.56 -7.77
N SER A 217 -1.41 12.22 -8.23
CA SER A 217 -2.46 11.62 -9.06
C SER A 217 -1.87 11.00 -10.32
N LYS A 218 -0.95 11.72 -10.98
CA LYS A 218 -0.20 11.20 -12.13
C LYS A 218 0.57 9.93 -11.80
N MET A 219 1.30 9.91 -10.68
CA MET A 219 2.01 8.72 -10.19
C MET A 219 1.06 7.54 -9.93
N ILE A 220 -0.09 7.79 -9.31
CA ILE A 220 -1.07 6.73 -9.04
C ILE A 220 -1.62 6.13 -10.35
N TRP A 221 -1.99 6.98 -11.32
CA TRP A 221 -2.44 6.52 -12.62
C TRP A 221 -1.35 5.82 -13.43
N ASP A 222 -0.10 6.25 -13.28
CA ASP A 222 1.08 5.58 -13.84
C ASP A 222 1.23 4.16 -13.29
N LEU A 223 1.16 3.97 -11.97
CA LEU A 223 1.21 2.66 -11.32
C LEU A 223 0.06 1.74 -11.75
N LEU A 224 -1.17 2.27 -11.84
CA LEU A 224 -2.33 1.55 -12.36
C LEU A 224 -2.19 1.14 -13.84
N SER A 225 -1.42 1.90 -14.63
CA SER A 225 -1.19 1.57 -16.04
C SER A 225 -0.17 0.47 -16.22
N ILE A 226 0.90 0.47 -15.43
CA ILE A 226 1.94 -0.58 -15.48
C ILE A 226 1.36 -1.93 -15.08
N SER A 227 0.46 -1.96 -14.09
CA SER A 227 -0.11 -3.21 -13.59
C SER A 227 -1.04 -3.89 -14.60
N LYS A 228 -1.84 -3.12 -15.34
CA LYS A 228 -2.72 -3.66 -16.40
C LYS A 228 -1.94 -4.36 -17.51
N ASN A 229 -0.77 -3.83 -17.86
CA ASN A 229 0.12 -4.43 -18.87
C ASN A 229 0.84 -5.70 -18.39
N LYS A 230 0.72 -6.08 -17.11
CA LYS A 230 1.24 -7.35 -16.57
C LYS A 230 0.17 -8.47 -16.52
N MET A 231 -1.10 -8.14 -16.77
CA MET A 231 -2.23 -9.10 -16.79
C MET A 231 -2.65 -9.51 -18.21
N THR A 232 -1.83 -9.20 -19.22
CA THR A 232 -1.93 -9.68 -20.60
C THR A 232 -0.81 -10.67 -20.88
#